data_AF-A0A9Q9J4R3-F1
#
_entry.id   AF-A0A9Q9J4R3-F1
#
_cell.length_a   1.000
_cell.length_b   1.000
_cell.length_c   1.000
_cell.angle_alpha   90.00
_cell.angle_beta   90.00
_cell.angle_gamma   90.00
#
_symmetry.space_group_name_H-M   'P 1'
#
loop_
_entity.id
_entity.type
_entity.pdbx_description
1 polymer ?
#
loop_
_entity_poly.entity_id
_entity_poly.type
_entity_poly.pdbx_seq_one_letter_code
_entity_poly.pdbx_strand_id
1 'polypeptide(L)'
;MHKIKNHTNSPHHIQLTDGSKGRLPARGEGEFDVDPKMLPFYQRCGFLKLESVVPPMLYGSDKLPALIPLTDDDAHNVQLGDVVRHAFEASNLTADEWNALPEDQREALLLGSITQMKADLATSSEGIEGLPDRDADSDTNTGESTGEGTAPDDKDALIAELAALGIKKDRRASVEALQAALKNVQEKKA
;
A
#
# COMPACT_ATOMS: atom_id res chain seq x y z
N MET A 1 12.19 13.29 2.30
CA MET A 1 12.43 12.35 3.41
C MET A 1 13.48 12.84 4.39
N HIS A 2 13.28 12.55 5.68
CA HIS A 2 14.20 12.86 6.76
C HIS A 2 14.37 11.63 7.66
N LYS A 3 15.62 11.32 8.00
CA LYS A 3 15.94 10.36 9.05
C LYS A 3 15.92 11.12 10.38
N ILE A 4 15.07 10.67 11.30
CA ILE A 4 14.90 11.31 12.61
C ILE A 4 15.35 10.35 13.69
N LYS A 5 16.30 10.79 14.51
CA LYS A 5 16.75 10.07 15.70
C LYS A 5 16.20 10.73 16.96
N ASN A 6 15.50 9.93 17.76
CA ASN A 6 15.01 10.32 19.07
C ASN A 6 16.08 10.08 20.13
N HIS A 7 16.45 11.12 20.89
CA HIS A 7 17.35 10.98 22.03
C HIS A 7 16.63 10.87 23.38
N THR A 8 15.30 10.99 23.40
CA THR A 8 14.49 10.91 24.63
C THR A 8 14.09 9.46 24.95
N ASN A 9 13.72 9.24 26.22
CA ASN A 9 13.18 7.97 26.71
C ASN A 9 11.68 7.80 26.40
N SER A 10 11.05 8.75 25.70
CA SER A 10 9.63 8.73 25.38
C SER A 10 9.42 8.66 23.86
N PRO A 11 8.42 7.92 23.37
CA PRO A 11 8.09 7.94 21.96
C PRO A 11 7.49 9.29 21.54
N HIS A 12 7.73 9.68 20.29
CA HIS A 12 7.19 10.91 19.71
C HIS A 12 6.36 10.61 18.45
N HIS A 13 5.39 11.48 18.17
CA HIS A 13 4.63 11.45 16.92
C HIS A 13 5.19 12.51 15.97
N ILE A 14 5.53 12.09 14.76
CA ILE A 14 6.05 12.92 13.69
C ILE A 14 4.92 13.15 12.70
N GLN A 15 4.61 14.41 12.39
CA GLN A 15 3.63 14.74 11.36
C GLN A 15 4.24 14.50 9.98
N LEU A 16 3.53 13.73 9.17
CA LEU A 16 3.92 13.37 7.81
C LEU A 16 3.26 14.31 6.79
N THR A 17 3.78 14.30 5.56
CA THR A 17 3.29 15.11 4.43
C THR A 17 1.84 14.81 4.03
N ASP A 18 1.38 13.58 4.26
CA ASP A 18 0.00 13.14 4.06
C ASP A 18 -0.97 13.60 5.19
N GLY A 19 -0.46 14.31 6.20
CA GLY A 19 -1.20 14.75 7.38
C GLY A 19 -1.37 13.68 8.46
N SER A 20 -0.91 12.45 8.22
CA SER A 20 -0.88 11.38 9.20
C SER A 20 0.28 11.54 10.19
N LYS A 21 0.33 10.66 11.20
CA LYS A 21 1.35 10.69 12.25
C LYS A 21 2.18 9.41 12.24
N GLY A 22 3.46 9.54 11.89
CA GLY A 22 4.45 8.48 12.07
C GLY A 22 4.86 8.35 13.54
N ARG A 23 5.00 7.11 14.03
CA ARG A 23 5.45 6.85 15.40
C ARG A 23 6.97 6.68 15.42
N LEU A 24 7.65 7.57 16.13
CA LEU A 24 9.08 7.48 16.40
C LEU A 24 9.30 6.86 17.79
N PRO A 25 9.93 5.67 17.89
CA PRO A 25 10.14 4.99 19.17
C PRO A 25 11.10 5.75 20.12
N ALA A 26 11.04 5.43 21.41
CA ALA A 26 11.96 5.95 22.41
C ALA A 26 13.40 5.50 22.11
N ARG A 27 14.36 6.44 22.16
CA ARG A 27 15.78 6.23 21.80
C ARG A 27 16.03 5.58 20.44
N GLY A 28 15.04 5.58 19.54
CA GLY A 28 15.14 4.94 18.24
C GLY A 28 15.30 5.92 17.10
N GLU A 29 15.37 5.39 15.89
CA GLU A 29 15.42 6.15 14.65
C GLU A 29 14.35 5.65 13.68
N GLY A 30 13.95 6.51 12.75
CA GLY A 30 13.05 6.16 11.67
C GLY A 30 13.16 7.16 10.53
N GLU A 31 12.76 6.72 9.34
CA GLU A 31 12.69 7.54 8.15
C GLU A 31 11.25 7.97 7.93
N PHE A 32 11.06 9.27 7.80
CA PHE A 32 9.75 9.88 7.72
C PHE A 32 9.74 10.94 6.63
N ASP A 33 8.66 11.00 5.86
CA ASP A 33 8.40 12.13 5.00
C ASP A 33 7.66 13.21 5.79
N VAL A 34 8.45 14.07 6.45
CA VAL A 34 7.96 15.07 7.42
C VAL A 34 7.28 16.24 6.72
N ASP A 35 6.17 16.72 7.28
CA ASP A 35 5.52 17.96 6.81
C ASP A 35 6.51 19.15 6.83
N PRO A 36 6.73 19.86 5.69
CA PRO A 36 7.58 21.03 5.60
C PRO A 36 7.30 22.11 6.66
N LYS A 37 6.04 22.27 7.10
CA LYS A 37 5.65 23.25 8.13
C LYS A 37 6.19 22.87 9.51
N MET A 38 6.31 21.57 9.79
CA MET A 38 6.77 21.05 11.07
C MET A 38 8.29 20.86 11.12
N LEU A 39 8.95 20.87 9.97
CA LEU A 39 10.41 20.72 9.86
C LEU A 39 11.19 21.69 10.77
N PRO A 40 10.90 23.02 10.78
CA PRO A 40 11.64 23.97 11.62
C PRO A 40 11.41 23.72 13.11
N PHE A 41 10.22 23.24 13.48
CA PHE A 41 9.91 22.89 14.86
C PHE A 41 10.79 21.72 15.32
N TYR A 42 10.84 20.63 14.55
CA TYR A 42 11.62 19.46 14.89
C TYR A 42 13.14 19.71 14.85
N GLN A 43 13.63 20.54 13.93
CA GLN A 43 15.05 20.95 13.90
C GLN A 43 15.45 21.76 15.14
N ARG A 44 14.52 22.56 15.69
CA ARG A 44 14.75 23.33 16.91
C ARG A 44 14.65 22.47 18.18
N CYS A 45 13.98 21.32 18.12
CA CYS A 45 13.95 20.36 19.21
C CYS A 45 15.32 19.70 19.35
N GLY A 46 16.18 20.19 20.26
CA GLY A 46 17.53 19.64 20.48
C GLY A 46 17.60 18.17 20.93
N PHE A 47 16.46 17.51 21.12
CA PHE A 47 16.33 16.09 21.43
C PHE A 47 15.96 15.21 20.22
N LEU A 48 15.64 15.81 19.08
CA LEU A 48 15.45 15.13 17.80
C LEU A 48 16.59 15.53 16.87
N LYS A 49 17.40 14.57 16.43
CA LYS A 49 18.40 14.81 15.40
C LYS A 49 17.79 14.49 14.05
N LEU A 50 17.70 15.49 13.18
CA LEU A 50 17.17 15.36 11.82
C LEU A 50 18.33 15.34 10.84
N GLU A 51 18.36 14.31 10.03
CA GLU A 51 19.28 14.18 8.89
C GLU A 51 18.42 14.21 7.63
N SER A 52 18.68 15.18 6.76
CA SER A 52 18.02 15.24 5.45
C SER A 52 18.52 14.06 4.64
N VAL A 53 17.61 13.15 4.29
CA VAL A 53 17.89 12.07 3.36
C VAL A 53 17.55 12.62 1.99
N VAL A 54 18.56 13.20 1.34
CA VAL A 54 18.45 13.57 -0.07
C VAL A 54 18.46 12.26 -0.85
N PRO A 55 17.39 11.92 -1.60
CA PRO A 55 17.41 10.73 -2.42
C PRO A 55 18.57 10.82 -3.41
N PRO A 56 19.34 9.75 -3.60
CA PRO A 56 20.47 9.78 -4.52
C PRO A 56 19.97 10.05 -5.94
N MET A 57 20.77 10.81 -6.71
CA MET A 57 20.48 11.03 -8.12
C MET A 57 20.65 9.69 -8.86
N LEU A 58 19.59 9.20 -9.48
CA LEU A 58 19.62 7.98 -10.28
C LEU A 58 19.72 8.34 -11.76
N TYR A 59 20.69 7.76 -12.45
CA TYR A 59 20.76 7.88 -13.91
C TYR A 59 19.62 7.11 -14.57
N GLY A 60 18.96 7.78 -15.50
CA GLY A 60 17.86 7.22 -16.29
C GLY A 60 18.33 6.57 -17.59
N SER A 61 17.47 6.60 -18.60
CA SER A 61 17.76 6.19 -19.98
C SER A 61 17.67 7.39 -20.91
N ASP A 62 18.59 7.47 -21.86
CA ASP A 62 18.57 8.48 -22.93
C ASP A 62 17.74 8.02 -24.16
N LYS A 63 17.36 6.74 -24.21
CA LYS A 63 16.60 6.15 -25.33
C LYS A 63 15.10 6.13 -25.09
N LEU A 64 14.67 6.10 -23.83
CA LEU A 64 13.25 6.11 -23.47
C LEU A 64 12.69 7.55 -23.44
N PRO A 65 11.44 7.75 -23.88
CA PRO A 65 10.78 9.04 -23.76
C PRO A 65 10.54 9.39 -22.28
N ALA A 66 10.38 10.68 -22.00
CA ALA A 66 10.09 11.17 -20.65
C ALA A 66 8.74 10.66 -20.10
N LEU A 67 7.78 10.40 -21.00
CA LEU A 67 6.46 9.84 -20.68
C LEU A 67 6.32 8.51 -21.40
N ILE A 68 6.06 7.45 -20.64
CA ILE A 68 5.96 6.07 -21.14
C ILE A 68 4.51 5.60 -20.98
N PRO A 69 3.81 5.28 -22.07
CA PRO A 69 2.48 4.70 -22.00
C PRO A 69 2.55 3.25 -21.51
N LEU A 70 1.83 2.95 -20.43
CA LEU A 70 1.66 1.60 -19.91
C LEU A 70 0.62 0.83 -20.72
N THR A 71 -0.47 1.48 -21.12
CA THR A 71 -1.51 0.91 -21.98
C THR A 71 -1.46 1.48 -23.39
N ASP A 72 -2.20 0.88 -24.32
CA ASP A 72 -2.42 1.46 -25.65
C ASP A 72 -3.26 2.76 -25.58
N ASP A 73 -3.96 2.97 -24.46
CA ASP A 73 -4.67 4.21 -24.16
C ASP A 73 -3.76 5.25 -23.48
N ASP A 74 -3.88 6.52 -23.88
CA ASP A 74 -3.17 7.68 -23.29
C ASP A 74 -3.55 7.96 -21.82
N ALA A 75 -4.48 7.20 -21.25
CA ALA A 75 -4.92 7.36 -19.87
C ALA A 75 -3.86 6.92 -18.84
N HIS A 76 -3.04 5.92 -19.17
CA HIS A 76 -2.06 5.35 -18.23
C HIS A 76 -0.64 5.62 -18.70
N ASN A 77 -0.18 6.82 -18.38
CA ASN A 77 1.16 7.28 -18.69
C ASN A 77 1.99 7.40 -17.41
N VAL A 78 3.22 6.90 -17.43
CA VAL A 78 4.16 6.97 -16.29
C VAL A 78 5.38 7.79 -16.67
N GLN A 79 5.90 8.58 -15.72
CA GLN A 79 7.11 9.36 -15.92
C GLN A 79 8.34 8.43 -15.92
N LEU A 80 9.33 8.73 -16.77
CA LEU A 80 10.60 8.00 -16.79
C LEU A 80 11.25 7.93 -15.40
N GLY A 81 11.16 9.00 -14.61
CA GLY A 81 11.69 9.02 -13.24
C GLY A 81 11.06 7.98 -12.32
N ASP A 82 9.76 7.72 -12.45
CA ASP A 82 9.05 6.71 -11.65
C ASP A 82 9.44 5.30 -12.07
N VAL A 83 9.61 5.07 -13.38
CA VAL A 83 10.13 3.80 -13.91
C VAL A 83 11.55 3.54 -13.40
N VAL A 84 12.42 4.56 -13.42
CA VAL A 84 13.79 4.45 -12.90
C VAL A 84 13.79 4.12 -11.42
N ARG A 85 12.93 4.78 -10.63
CA ARG A 85 12.81 4.49 -9.19
C ARG A 85 12.33 3.05 -8.94
N HIS A 86 11.30 2.61 -9.66
CA HIS A 86 10.79 1.24 -9.52
C HIS A 86 11.82 0.18 -9.93
N ALA A 87 12.53 0.40 -11.04
CA ALA A 87 13.59 -0.50 -11.49
C ALA A 87 14.76 -0.54 -10.49
N PHE A 88 15.14 0.61 -9.93
CA PHE A 88 16.16 0.71 -8.89
C PHE A 88 15.77 -0.07 -7.63
N GLU A 89 14.55 0.13 -7.13
CA GLU A 89 14.01 -0.59 -5.97
C GLU A 89 13.94 -2.10 -6.21
N ALA A 90 13.53 -2.54 -7.40
CA ALA A 90 13.49 -3.94 -7.79
C ALA A 90 14.89 -4.57 -7.93
N SER A 91 15.89 -3.78 -8.37
CA SER A 91 17.27 -4.25 -8.53
C SER A 91 17.99 -4.45 -7.19
N ASN A 92 17.52 -3.80 -6.12
CA ASN A 92 18.14 -3.78 -4.79
C ASN A 92 19.64 -3.38 -4.81
N LEU A 93 20.03 -2.58 -5.81
CA LEU A 93 21.38 -2.04 -5.95
C LEU A 93 21.52 -0.76 -5.13
N THR A 94 22.75 -0.43 -4.75
CA THR A 94 23.05 0.92 -4.24
C THR A 94 23.02 1.94 -5.39
N ALA A 95 22.83 3.22 -5.08
CA ALA A 95 22.80 4.25 -6.10
C ALA A 95 24.12 4.37 -6.88
N ASP A 96 25.25 4.14 -6.21
CA ASP A 96 26.56 4.13 -6.86
C ASP A 96 26.69 2.95 -7.83
N GLU A 97 26.23 1.77 -7.44
CA GLU A 97 26.20 0.58 -8.30
C GLU A 97 25.28 0.79 -9.51
N TRP A 98 24.08 1.33 -9.28
CA TRP A 98 23.12 1.66 -10.35
C TRP A 98 23.69 2.67 -11.36
N ASN A 99 24.33 3.72 -10.85
CA ASN A 99 24.94 4.74 -11.68
C ASN A 99 26.19 4.23 -12.41
N ALA A 100 26.89 3.23 -11.84
CA ALA A 100 28.02 2.55 -12.46
C ALA A 100 27.60 1.47 -13.49
N LEU A 101 26.32 1.08 -13.56
CA LEU A 101 25.86 0.10 -14.55
C LEU A 101 26.08 0.59 -15.98
N PRO A 102 26.47 -0.30 -16.91
CA PRO A 102 26.43 -0.01 -18.34
C PRO A 102 25.02 0.36 -18.79
N GLU A 103 24.91 1.27 -19.74
CA GLU A 103 23.64 1.76 -20.28
C GLU A 103 22.73 0.62 -20.75
N ASP A 104 23.28 -0.36 -21.48
CA ASP A 104 22.52 -1.51 -21.99
C ASP A 104 21.91 -2.38 -20.87
N GLN A 105 22.64 -2.54 -19.76
CA GLN A 105 22.14 -3.30 -18.60
C GLN A 105 21.07 -2.52 -17.86
N ARG A 106 21.27 -1.21 -17.70
CA ARG A 106 20.27 -0.32 -17.07
C ARG A 106 18.98 -0.30 -17.89
N GLU A 107 19.08 -0.24 -19.21
CA GLU A 107 17.93 -0.28 -20.10
C GLU A 107 17.17 -1.61 -20.02
N ALA A 108 17.86 -2.74 -19.93
CA ALA A 108 17.21 -4.04 -19.75
C ALA A 108 16.39 -4.08 -18.45
N LEU A 109 16.93 -3.51 -17.35
CA LEU A 109 16.20 -3.41 -16.08
C LEU A 109 15.01 -2.45 -16.16
N LEU A 110 15.16 -1.30 -16.84
CA LEU A 110 14.06 -0.34 -17.05
C LEU A 110 12.94 -0.95 -17.90
N LEU A 111 13.28 -1.66 -18.98
CA LEU A 111 12.30 -2.36 -19.81
C LEU A 111 11.57 -3.46 -19.01
N GLY A 112 12.30 -4.25 -18.23
CA GLY A 112 11.70 -5.24 -17.32
C GLY A 112 10.74 -4.60 -16.32
N SER A 113 11.11 -3.44 -15.76
CA SER A 113 10.26 -2.66 -14.86
C SER A 113 9.00 -2.15 -15.55
N ILE A 114 9.09 -1.66 -16.79
CA ILE A 114 7.91 -1.23 -17.57
C ILE A 114 6.98 -2.42 -17.80
N THR A 115 7.52 -3.59 -18.20
CA THR A 115 6.72 -4.81 -18.37
C THR A 115 6.01 -5.20 -17.07
N GLN A 116 6.70 -5.12 -15.92
CA GLN A 116 6.08 -5.39 -14.62
C GLN A 116 4.96 -4.38 -14.30
N MET A 117 5.20 -3.09 -14.49
CA MET A 117 4.18 -2.05 -14.27
C MET A 117 2.94 -2.24 -15.17
N LYS A 118 3.14 -2.69 -16.40
CA LYS A 118 2.04 -3.07 -17.31
C LYS A 118 1.26 -4.28 -16.79
N ALA A 119 1.96 -5.30 -16.29
CA ALA A 119 1.33 -6.50 -15.72
C ALA A 119 0.56 -6.19 -14.43
N ASP A 120 1.13 -5.37 -13.54
CA ASP A 120 0.49 -4.95 -12.30
C ASP A 120 -0.78 -4.14 -12.60
N LEU A 121 -0.75 -3.27 -13.62
CA LEU A 121 -1.94 -2.54 -14.07
C LEU A 121 -3.01 -3.48 -14.65
N ALA A 122 -2.60 -4.47 -15.44
CA ALA A 122 -3.53 -5.48 -15.98
C ALA A 122 -4.21 -6.28 -14.85
N THR A 123 -3.44 -6.81 -13.89
CA THR A 123 -3.98 -7.54 -12.74
C THR A 123 -4.84 -6.67 -11.82
N SER A 124 -4.55 -5.37 -11.73
CA SER A 124 -5.37 -4.41 -10.98
C SER A 124 -6.66 -4.02 -11.72
N SER A 125 -6.73 -4.22 -13.04
CA SER A 125 -7.94 -3.99 -13.87
C SER A 125 -8.80 -5.24 -14.07
N GLU A 126 -8.23 -6.44 -14.07
CA GLU A 126 -8.94 -7.72 -14.26
C GLU A 126 -9.72 -8.20 -13.01
N GLY A 127 -9.77 -7.40 -11.94
CA GLY A 127 -10.57 -7.69 -10.74
C GLY A 127 -12.08 -7.47 -10.89
N ILE A 128 -12.58 -7.06 -12.08
CA ILE A 128 -14.01 -6.80 -12.33
C ILE A 128 -14.45 -7.36 -13.70
N GLU A 129 -14.26 -8.65 -13.97
CA GLU A 129 -15.06 -9.33 -15.00
C GLU A 129 -15.55 -10.69 -14.51
N GLY A 130 -16.82 -10.73 -14.13
CA GLY A 130 -17.47 -11.94 -13.63
C GLY A 130 -18.87 -11.73 -13.05
N LEU A 131 -19.70 -10.85 -13.63
CA LEU A 131 -21.15 -10.91 -13.41
C LEU A 131 -21.83 -11.46 -14.67
N PRO A 132 -22.47 -12.63 -14.63
CA PRO A 132 -23.35 -13.06 -15.71
C PRO A 132 -24.62 -12.20 -15.72
N ASP A 133 -24.98 -11.75 -16.92
CA ASP A 133 -26.21 -11.05 -17.28
C ASP A 133 -27.45 -11.69 -16.63
N ARG A 134 -28.19 -10.87 -15.89
CA ARG A 134 -29.59 -11.14 -15.55
C ARG A 134 -30.42 -9.90 -15.83
N ASP A 135 -30.78 -9.77 -17.11
CA ASP A 135 -31.99 -9.05 -17.50
C ASP A 135 -33.21 -9.82 -16.96
N ALA A 136 -33.99 -9.18 -16.08
CA ALA A 136 -35.46 -9.25 -16.06
C ALA A 136 -36.01 -8.43 -14.88
N ASP A 137 -36.65 -7.32 -15.24
CA ASP A 137 -37.84 -6.73 -14.61
C ASP A 137 -37.85 -6.49 -13.09
N SER A 138 -37.83 -5.22 -12.68
CA SER A 138 -38.96 -4.59 -11.96
C SER A 138 -38.55 -3.21 -11.41
N ASP A 139 -39.14 -2.19 -12.03
CA ASP A 139 -39.82 -1.06 -11.41
C ASP A 139 -39.12 -0.20 -10.33
N THR A 140 -38.67 0.96 -10.81
CA THR A 140 -38.86 2.30 -10.25
C THR A 140 -38.86 2.54 -8.72
N ASN A 141 -37.76 3.17 -8.30
CA ASN A 141 -37.70 4.50 -7.65
C ASN A 141 -37.39 4.59 -6.14
N THR A 142 -36.36 5.42 -5.90
CA THR A 142 -36.09 6.26 -4.73
C THR A 142 -35.52 5.62 -3.46
N GLY A 143 -34.23 5.90 -3.25
CA GLY A 143 -33.72 6.28 -1.94
C GLY A 143 -32.70 5.33 -1.32
N GLU A 144 -31.45 5.80 -1.31
CA GLU A 144 -30.57 5.78 -0.13
C GLU A 144 -30.01 4.44 0.39
N SER A 145 -28.68 4.33 0.30
CA SER A 145 -27.79 3.65 1.25
C SER A 145 -28.16 2.22 1.69
N THR A 146 -27.52 1.21 1.09
CA THR A 146 -27.50 -0.17 1.58
C THR A 146 -26.21 -0.82 1.03
N GLY A 147 -25.17 -1.16 1.79
CA GLY A 147 -25.19 -1.71 3.14
C GLY A 147 -25.61 -3.17 3.05
N GLU A 148 -24.77 -4.01 2.45
CA GLU A 148 -25.03 -5.44 2.23
C GLU A 148 -25.31 -6.13 3.57
N GLY A 149 -26.62 -6.23 3.86
CA GLY A 149 -27.16 -6.77 5.09
C GLY A 149 -27.28 -8.27 4.97
N THR A 150 -26.25 -9.00 5.39
CA THR A 150 -26.51 -10.31 6.01
C THR A 150 -27.35 -10.05 7.25
N ALA A 151 -28.49 -10.74 7.36
CA ALA A 151 -29.40 -10.59 8.49
C ALA A 151 -28.62 -10.69 9.82
N PRO A 152 -28.93 -9.84 10.82
CA PRO A 152 -28.24 -9.87 12.11
C PRO A 152 -28.37 -11.23 12.81
N ASP A 153 -29.44 -11.98 12.49
CA ASP A 153 -29.71 -13.32 13.01
C ASP A 153 -28.70 -14.37 12.53
N ASP A 154 -28.22 -14.29 11.29
CA ASP A 154 -27.24 -15.24 10.75
C ASP A 154 -25.84 -15.03 11.38
N LYS A 155 -25.46 -13.76 11.62
CA LYS A 155 -24.20 -13.45 12.31
C LYS A 155 -24.24 -13.91 13.76
N ASP A 156 -25.35 -13.70 14.44
CA ASP A 156 -25.54 -14.14 15.82
C ASP A 156 -25.57 -15.67 15.94
N ALA A 157 -26.19 -16.37 14.97
CA ALA A 157 -26.18 -17.82 14.90
C ALA A 157 -24.75 -18.38 14.77
N LEU A 158 -23.92 -17.80 13.89
CA LEU A 158 -22.52 -18.21 13.71
C LEU A 158 -21.66 -17.92 14.94
N ILE A 159 -21.92 -16.81 15.65
CA ILE A 159 -21.23 -16.48 16.91
C ILE A 159 -21.64 -17.46 18.02
N ALA A 160 -22.92 -17.81 18.12
CA ALA A 160 -23.42 -18.78 19.09
C ALA A 160 -22.83 -20.19 18.84
N GLU A 161 -22.71 -20.60 17.58
CA GLU A 161 -22.09 -21.89 17.20
C GLU A 161 -20.59 -21.93 17.54
N LEU A 162 -19.86 -20.83 17.29
CA LEU A 162 -18.46 -20.69 17.71
C LEU A 162 -18.32 -20.70 19.23
N ALA A 163 -19.22 -20.03 19.95
CA ALA A 163 -19.21 -19.98 21.41
C ALA A 163 -19.48 -21.37 22.02
N ALA A 164 -20.37 -22.17 21.42
CA ALA A 164 -20.62 -23.56 21.80
C ALA A 164 -19.37 -24.45 21.60
N LEU A 165 -18.53 -24.10 20.62
CA LEU A 165 -17.24 -24.73 20.37
C LEU A 165 -16.09 -24.10 21.20
N GLY A 166 -16.40 -23.19 22.12
CA GLY A 166 -15.45 -22.57 23.06
C GLY A 166 -14.71 -21.34 22.53
N ILE A 167 -15.08 -20.82 21.35
CA ILE A 167 -14.45 -19.66 20.72
C ILE A 167 -15.34 -18.43 20.88
N LYS A 168 -14.88 -17.46 21.67
CA LYS A 168 -15.58 -16.20 21.86
C LYS A 168 -15.21 -15.22 20.74
N LYS A 169 -16.17 -14.85 19.90
CA LYS A 169 -15.98 -13.87 18.81
C LYS A 169 -16.99 -12.73 18.93
N ASP A 170 -16.54 -11.53 18.62
CA ASP A 170 -17.32 -10.29 18.79
C ASP A 170 -18.25 -10.08 17.58
N ARG A 171 -19.41 -9.43 17.79
CA ARG A 171 -20.41 -9.07 16.77
C ARG A 171 -19.90 -8.07 15.74
N ARG A 172 -18.73 -7.47 16.02
CA ARG A 172 -17.96 -6.61 15.11
C ARG A 172 -17.16 -7.38 14.05
N ALA A 173 -17.05 -8.71 14.19
CA ALA A 173 -16.38 -9.53 13.18
C ALA A 173 -17.24 -9.65 11.91
N SER A 174 -16.59 -9.65 10.74
CA SER A 174 -17.25 -9.93 9.47
C SER A 174 -17.76 -11.37 9.41
N VAL A 175 -18.79 -11.61 8.59
CA VAL A 175 -19.40 -12.94 8.40
C VAL A 175 -18.37 -13.96 7.90
N GLU A 176 -17.52 -13.55 6.96
CA GLU A 176 -16.43 -14.36 6.42
C GLU A 176 -15.46 -14.82 7.52
N ALA A 177 -15.13 -13.92 8.46
CA ALA A 177 -14.25 -14.27 9.57
C ALA A 177 -14.91 -15.25 10.55
N LEU A 178 -16.24 -15.19 10.73
CA LEU A 178 -17.00 -16.13 11.57
C LEU A 178 -17.09 -17.51 10.91
N GLN A 179 -17.40 -17.56 9.61
CA GLN A 179 -17.46 -18.81 8.83
C GLN A 179 -16.09 -19.49 8.70
N ALA A 180 -15.02 -18.73 8.44
CA ALA A 180 -13.66 -19.26 8.40
C ALA A 180 -13.24 -19.83 9.77
N ALA A 181 -13.66 -19.21 10.88
CA ALA A 181 -13.38 -19.74 12.20
C ALA A 181 -14.14 -21.06 12.46
N LEU A 182 -15.41 -21.16 12.04
CA LEU A 182 -16.16 -22.42 12.16
C LEU A 182 -15.54 -23.53 11.33
N LYS A 183 -15.18 -23.24 10.08
CA LYS A 183 -14.54 -24.20 9.17
C LYS A 183 -13.21 -24.72 9.74
N ASN A 184 -12.35 -23.84 10.24
CA ASN A 184 -11.09 -24.24 10.89
C ASN A 184 -11.30 -25.14 12.12
N VAL A 185 -12.39 -24.94 12.85
CA VAL A 185 -12.72 -25.76 14.03
C VAL A 185 -13.27 -27.12 13.63
N GLN A 186 -14.11 -27.15 12.60
CA GLN A 186 -14.65 -28.39 12.03
C GLN A 186 -13.54 -29.24 11.40
N GLU A 187 -12.61 -28.62 10.67
CA GLU A 187 -11.42 -29.29 10.09
C GLU A 187 -10.46 -29.83 11.15
N LYS A 188 -10.32 -29.16 12.30
CA LYS A 188 -9.52 -29.66 13.43
C LYS A 188 -10.19 -30.79 14.22
N LYS A 189 -11.47 -31.03 13.99
CA LYS A 189 -12.27 -32.05 14.70
C LYS A 189 -12.50 -33.31 13.83
N ALA A 190 -12.18 -33.24 12.55
CA ALA A 190 -12.08 -34.38 11.62
C ALA A 190 -10.69 -35.04 11.72
#